data_AF-A0A2D9BBG4-F1
#
_entry.id   AF-A0A2D9BBG4-F1
#
_cell.length_a   1.000
_cell.length_b   1.000
_cell.length_c   1.000
_cell.angle_alpha   90.00
_cell.angle_beta   90.00
_cell.angle_gamma   90.00
#
_symmetry.space_group_name_H-M   'P 1'
#
loop_
_entity.id
_entity.type
_entity.pdbx_description
1 polymer ?
#
loop_
_entity_poly.entity_id
_entity_poly.type
_entity_poly.pdbx_seq_one_letter_code
_entity_poly.pdbx_strand_id
1 'polypeptide(L)' 'MFKVNAQIPKEVPHPDNNKPLDLSAPADIIIYIIIPVVFIILFFVWRRKRKKNK' A
#
# COMPACT_ATOMS: atom_id res chain seq x y z
N MET A 1 -33.91 -19.10 13.00
CA MET A 1 -32.62 -19.06 12.29
C MET A 1 -32.12 -17.63 12.34
N PHE A 2 -31.05 -17.35 13.11
CA PHE A 2 -30.59 -15.99 13.37
C PHE A 2 -30.05 -15.34 12.07
N LYS A 3 -30.51 -14.13 11.77
CA LYS A 3 -30.08 -13.37 10.58
C LYS A 3 -28.62 -12.91 10.77
N VAL A 4 -27.68 -13.67 10.23
CA VAL A 4 -26.24 -13.38 10.22
C VAL A 4 -25.92 -12.00 9.62
N ASN A 5 -26.74 -11.53 8.67
CA ASN A 5 -26.57 -10.25 7.97
C ASN A 5 -26.69 -9.00 8.86
N ALA A 6 -27.19 -9.10 10.10
CA ALA A 6 -27.25 -7.96 11.02
C ALA A 6 -25.93 -7.73 11.77
N GLN A 7 -25.05 -8.73 11.83
CA GLN A 7 -23.78 -8.66 12.55
C GLN A 7 -22.61 -8.17 11.67
N ILE A 8 -22.80 -8.17 10.35
CA ILE A 8 -21.76 -7.80 9.37
C ILE A 8 -21.75 -6.26 9.23
N PRO A 9 -20.69 -5.57 9.69
CA PRO A 9 -20.65 -4.11 9.65
C PRO A 9 -20.56 -3.60 8.20
N LYS A 10 -21.56 -2.84 7.75
CA LYS A 10 -21.70 -2.51 6.31
C LYS A 10 -20.76 -1.42 5.79
N GLU A 11 -20.25 -0.57 6.67
CA GLU A 11 -19.48 0.63 6.28
C GLU A 11 -17.97 0.40 6.30
N VAL A 12 -17.52 -0.79 6.70
CA VAL A 12 -16.09 -1.12 6.73
C VAL A 12 -15.73 -2.05 5.57
N PRO A 13 -14.51 -1.93 5.03
CA PRO A 13 -13.97 -2.90 4.09
C PRO A 13 -14.14 -4.31 4.65
N HIS A 14 -14.79 -5.16 3.86
CA HIS A 14 -14.98 -6.57 4.13
C HIS A 14 -13.98 -7.36 3.29
N PRO A 15 -13.50 -8.51 3.79
CA PRO A 15 -12.64 -9.38 2.98
C PRO A 15 -13.31 -9.75 1.65
N ASP A 16 -14.65 -9.80 1.62
CA ASP A 16 -15.45 -10.08 0.43
C ASP A 16 -15.56 -8.91 -0.57
N ASN A 17 -15.25 -7.67 -0.14
CA ASN A 17 -15.28 -6.47 -0.98
C ASN A 17 -13.88 -5.92 -1.32
N ASN A 18 -12.83 -6.70 -1.01
CA ASN A 18 -11.48 -6.50 -1.47
C ASN A 18 -11.41 -6.72 -3.00
N LYS A 19 -10.82 -5.76 -3.72
CA LYS A 19 -10.44 -5.95 -5.12
C LYS A 19 -8.99 -6.45 -5.20
N PRO A 20 -8.70 -7.48 -6.00
CA PRO A 20 -7.33 -7.94 -6.20
C PRO A 20 -6.46 -6.80 -6.72
N LEU A 21 -5.17 -6.87 -6.41
CA LEU A 21 -4.18 -5.92 -6.91
C LEU A 21 -4.21 -5.88 -8.45
N ASP A 22 -4.50 -4.72 -9.02
CA ASP A 22 -4.57 -4.52 -10.47
C ASP A 22 -3.33 -3.77 -10.96
N LEU A 23 -2.37 -4.50 -11.51
CA LEU A 23 -1.14 -3.93 -12.08
C LEU A 23 -1.37 -3.18 -13.40
N SER A 24 -2.61 -3.07 -13.88
CA SER A 24 -3.00 -2.19 -15.00
C SER A 24 -3.50 -0.83 -14.49
N ALA A 25 -3.92 -0.75 -13.22
CA ALA A 25 -4.38 0.47 -12.60
C ALA A 25 -3.18 1.35 -12.19
N PRO A 26 -3.10 2.61 -12.65
CA PRO A 26 -1.97 3.48 -12.31
C PRO A 26 -1.76 3.67 -10.81
N ALA A 27 -2.85 3.76 -10.03
CA ALA A 27 -2.79 3.93 -8.58
C ALA A 27 -2.10 2.76 -7.88
N ASP A 28 -2.44 1.53 -8.24
CA ASP A 28 -1.89 0.31 -7.65
C ASP A 28 -0.39 0.19 -7.94
N ILE A 29 0.03 0.46 -9.17
CA ILE A 29 1.45 0.50 -9.54
C ILE A 29 2.21 1.56 -8.72
N ILE A 30 1.65 2.77 -8.62
CA ILE A 30 2.30 3.88 -7.89
C ILE A 30 2.48 3.52 -6.41
N ILE A 31 1.41 3.07 -5.76
CA ILE A 31 1.38 2.84 -4.31
C ILE A 31 2.23 1.63 -3.94
N TYR A 32 2.07 0.52 -4.66
CA TYR A 32 2.67 -0.75 -4.26
C TYR A 32 4.06 -1.01 -4.88
N ILE A 33 4.47 -0.26 -5.90
CA ILE A 33 5.78 -0.44 -6.55
C ILE A 33 6.61 0.85 -6.49
N ILE A 34 6.10 1.96 -7.01
CA ILE A 34 6.91 3.18 -7.21
C ILE A 34 7.30 3.81 -5.88
N ILE A 35 6.35 4.01 -4.96
CA ILE A 35 6.62 4.61 -3.64
C ILE A 35 7.71 3.83 -2.87
N PRO A 36 7.64 2.49 -2.71
CA PRO A 36 8.70 1.71 -2.07
C PRO A 36 10.07 1.88 -2.74
N VAL A 37 10.14 1.83 -4.08
CA VAL A 37 11.39 1.99 -4.83
C VAL A 37 11.99 3.38 -4.60
N VAL A 38 11.17 4.43 -4.61
CA VAL A 38 11.60 5.80 -4.32
C VAL A 38 12.18 5.92 -2.91
N PHE A 39 11.54 5.33 -1.90
CA PHE A 39 12.07 5.33 -0.53
C PHE A 39 13.44 4.67 -0.43
N ILE A 40 13.63 3.55 -1.13
CA ILE A 40 14.93 2.85 -1.18
C ILE A 40 15.99 3.75 -1.82
N ILE A 41 15.69 4.36 -2.97
CA ILE A 41 16.62 5.28 -3.65
C ILE A 41 16.98 6.46 -2.74
N LEU A 42 15.98 7.11 -2.13
CA LEU A 42 16.18 8.24 -1.23
C LEU A 42 17.04 7.86 -0.02
N PHE A 43 16.83 6.67 0.55
CA PHE A 43 17.65 6.15 1.64
C PHE A 43 19.14 6.05 1.24
N PHE A 44 19.43 5.50 0.06
CA PHE A 44 20.82 5.40 -0.42
C PHE A 44 21.44 6.76 -0.73
N VAL A 45 20.69 7.67 -1.35
CA VAL A 45 21.14 9.05 -1.61
C VAL A 45 21.48 9.76 -0.30
N TRP A 46 20.60 9.68 0.69
CA TRP A 46 20.82 10.24 2.02
C TRP A 46 22.03 9.62 2.74
N ARG A 47 22.14 8.29 2.70
CA ARG A 47 23.27 7.56 3.30
C ARG A 47 24.60 7.95 2.67
N ARG A 48 24.64 8.15 1.35
CA ARG A 48 25.85 8.57 0.63
C ARG A 48 26.23 10.01 0.97
N LYS A 49 25.26 10.92 1.09
CA LYS A 49 25.51 12.32 1.48
C LYS A 49 26.10 12.42 2.89
N ARG A 50 25.62 11.62 3.86
CA ARG A 50 26.17 11.63 5.23
C ARG A 50 27.64 11.19 5.31
N LYS A 51 28.11 10.35 4.38
CA LYS A 51 29.53 9.94 4.33
C LYS A 51 30.47 11.01 3.75
N LYS A 52 29.95 12.03 3.06
CA LYS A 52 30.76 13.14 2.52
C LYS A 52 30.92 14.29 3.51
N ASN A 53 30.04 14.38 4.51
CA ASN A 53 30.05 15.44 5.53
C ASN A 53 30.64 14.96 6.86
N LYS A 54 31.38 13.86 6.86
CA LYS A 54 32.12 13.31 7.98
C LYS A 54 33.51 12.97 7.50
#